data_AF-A0A354FUA0-F1
#
_entry.id   AF-A0A354FUA0-F1
#
_cell.length_a   1.000
_cell.length_b   1.000
_cell.length_c   1.000
_cell.angle_alpha   90.00
_cell.angle_beta   90.00
_cell.angle_gamma   90.00
#
_symmetry.space_group_name_H-M   'P 1'
#
loop_
_entity.id
_entity.type
_entity.pdbx_description
1 polymer ?
#
loop_
_entity_poly.entity_id
_entity_poly.type
_entity_poly.pdbx_seq_one_letter_code
_entity_poly.pdbx_strand_id
1 'polypeptide(L)'
;MPNHPVPDSDHAPKDAPRSPFAGCLILIVMALVILVLISSAGYFLKKQTNAYKTFTEEVANPAPIADPKAHETKFNSLVNRLRHFDHEINNNRAAQLSMSAQDLNLAIAHFEILKSYRGQFHFEKITNTDISGIIHLPFNSTAKLPDFVRSSLKIESRENNLNGTFIGTPLLTDGKLILNLSEIAPSKGELPKELLSGISRFLISGELEQKAEEDPENIPELLKTLRKLTSIEMRNESLIFLFSPNSKPPSVKEESDAMATKAKHLVALGTVIFILTMILFFILMSRRQKAKRDALQSS
;
A
#
# COMPACT_ATOMS: atom_id res chain seq x y z
N MET A 1 66.77 -31.26 -60.72
CA MET A 1 66.14 -30.01 -60.25
C MET A 1 65.09 -29.60 -61.27
N PRO A 2 63.87 -29.16 -60.91
CA PRO A 2 63.38 -28.64 -59.62
C PRO A 2 62.46 -29.67 -58.90
N ASN A 3 62.43 -29.87 -57.57
CA ASN A 3 62.15 -28.99 -56.42
C ASN A 3 60.85 -28.19 -56.52
N HIS A 4 59.75 -28.73 -55.98
CA HIS A 4 58.78 -28.00 -55.15
C HIS A 4 57.83 -28.96 -54.42
N PRO A 5 57.29 -28.56 -53.25
CA PRO A 5 57.38 -29.35 -52.02
C PRO A 5 56.08 -30.07 -51.65
N VAL A 6 56.23 -31.10 -50.83
CA VAL A 6 55.15 -31.71 -50.02
C VAL A 6 54.53 -30.61 -49.15
N PRO A 7 53.20 -30.45 -49.12
CA PRO A 7 52.57 -29.53 -48.18
C PRO A 7 52.69 -30.13 -46.78
N ASP A 8 53.45 -29.43 -45.92
CA ASP A 8 53.49 -29.62 -44.47
C ASP A 8 52.07 -29.63 -43.92
N SER A 9 51.62 -30.80 -43.49
CA SER A 9 50.40 -30.99 -42.72
C SER A 9 50.66 -30.56 -41.27
N ASP A 10 50.80 -29.27 -40.99
CA ASP A 10 51.03 -28.86 -39.59
C ASP A 10 50.70 -27.38 -39.28
N HIS A 11 49.46 -26.95 -39.54
CA HIS A 11 48.91 -25.78 -38.85
C HIS A 11 47.43 -25.98 -38.50
N ALA A 12 47.15 -26.92 -37.60
CA ALA A 12 46.03 -26.73 -36.68
C ALA A 12 46.42 -25.61 -35.71
N PRO A 13 45.61 -24.56 -35.50
CA PRO A 13 45.89 -23.60 -34.44
C PRO A 13 45.88 -24.38 -33.12
N LYS A 14 47.04 -24.46 -32.45
CA LYS A 14 47.11 -24.96 -31.08
C LYS A 14 46.21 -24.06 -30.25
N ASP A 15 45.04 -24.57 -29.88
CA ASP A 15 44.21 -23.99 -28.84
C ASP A 15 45.13 -23.68 -27.65
N ALA A 16 45.29 -22.39 -27.36
CA ALA A 16 46.00 -21.95 -26.18
C ALA A 16 45.38 -22.68 -24.98
N PRO A 17 46.18 -23.31 -24.10
CA PRO A 17 45.64 -24.11 -23.01
C PRO A 17 44.76 -23.19 -22.15
N ARG A 18 43.44 -23.36 -22.24
CA ARG A 18 42.48 -22.67 -21.38
C ARG A 18 42.79 -23.11 -19.96
N SER A 19 43.43 -22.22 -19.21
CA SER A 19 43.87 -22.47 -17.84
C SER A 19 42.69 -22.93 -16.98
N PRO A 20 42.73 -24.15 -16.39
CA PRO A 20 41.68 -24.65 -15.50
C PRO A 20 41.51 -23.79 -14.23
N PHE A 21 42.48 -22.91 -13.95
CA PHE A 21 42.44 -21.99 -12.82
C PHE A 21 41.41 -20.86 -12.98
N ALA A 22 41.12 -20.39 -14.20
CA ALA A 22 40.12 -19.35 -14.41
C ALA A 22 38.69 -19.86 -14.12
N GLY A 23 38.38 -21.09 -14.54
CA GLY A 23 37.11 -21.75 -14.22
C GLY A 23 36.96 -22.06 -12.72
N CYS A 24 38.03 -22.53 -12.08
CA CYS A 24 38.04 -22.79 -10.63
C CYS A 24 37.86 -21.49 -9.81
N LEU A 25 38.54 -20.40 -10.21
CA LEU A 25 38.41 -19.10 -9.55
C LEU A 25 37.00 -18.52 -9.68
N ILE A 26 36.38 -18.63 -10.86
CA ILE A 26 34.98 -18.22 -11.07
C ILE A 26 34.02 -19.02 -10.17
N LEU A 27 34.22 -20.33 -10.04
CA LEU A 27 33.41 -21.17 -9.16
C LEU A 27 33.58 -20.80 -7.69
N ILE A 28 34.80 -20.51 -7.24
CA ILE A 28 35.08 -20.05 -5.87
C ILE A 28 34.38 -18.72 -5.59
N VAL A 29 34.48 -17.76 -6.52
CA VAL A 29 33.83 -16.46 -6.38
C VAL A 29 32.31 -16.62 -6.35
N MET A 30 31.72 -17.44 -7.22
CA MET A 30 30.28 -17.72 -7.20
C MET A 30 29.84 -18.38 -5.88
N ALA A 31 30.61 -19.36 -5.38
CA ALA A 31 30.32 -20.00 -4.10
C ALA A 31 30.37 -19.00 -2.93
N LEU A 32 31.34 -18.08 -2.92
CA LEU A 32 31.43 -17.01 -1.93
C LEU A 32 30.23 -16.06 -2.01
N VAL A 33 29.82 -15.65 -3.21
CA VAL A 33 28.64 -14.79 -3.39
C VAL A 33 27.38 -15.49 -2.87
N ILE A 34 27.17 -16.76 -3.21
CA ILE A 34 26.03 -17.56 -2.73
C ILE A 34 26.05 -17.65 -1.20
N LEU A 35 27.22 -17.92 -0.59
CA LEU A 35 27.36 -18.01 0.86
C LEU A 35 27.03 -16.68 1.55
N VAL A 36 27.46 -15.55 0.98
CA VAL A 36 27.13 -14.21 1.48
C VAL A 36 25.62 -13.96 1.39
N LEU A 37 24.98 -14.30 0.26
CA LEU A 37 23.54 -14.12 0.08
C LEU A 37 22.73 -14.97 1.07
N ILE A 38 23.07 -16.25 1.25
CA ILE A 38 22.40 -17.14 2.21
C ILE A 38 22.59 -16.62 3.64
N SER A 39 23.81 -16.22 4.01
CA SER A 39 24.10 -15.69 5.35
C SER A 39 23.35 -14.39 5.61
N SER A 40 23.30 -13.50 4.61
CA SER A 40 22.56 -12.24 4.68
C SER A 40 21.06 -12.48 4.84
N ALA A 41 20.47 -13.37 4.01
CA ALA A 41 19.07 -13.74 4.12
C ALA A 41 18.73 -14.33 5.49
N GLY A 42 19.59 -15.22 6.02
CA GLY A 42 19.43 -15.78 7.37
C GLY A 42 19.50 -14.72 8.46
N TYR A 43 20.44 -13.76 8.35
CA TYR A 43 20.55 -12.63 9.27
C TYR A 43 19.30 -11.74 9.23
N PHE A 44 18.81 -11.36 8.05
CA PHE A 44 17.60 -10.54 7.90
C PHE A 44 16.36 -11.26 8.40
N LEU A 45 16.20 -12.55 8.10
CA LEU A 45 15.09 -13.37 8.61
C LEU A 45 15.08 -13.40 10.14
N LYS A 46 16.24 -13.61 10.78
CA LYS A 46 16.36 -13.58 12.24
C LYS A 46 16.04 -12.20 12.81
N LYS A 47 16.57 -11.14 12.20
CA LYS A 47 16.32 -9.75 12.61
C LYS A 47 14.83 -9.42 12.52
N GLN A 48 14.18 -9.76 11.41
CA GLN A 48 12.75 -9.55 11.19
C GLN A 48 11.90 -10.32 12.19
N THR A 49 12.22 -11.60 12.41
CA THR A 49 11.51 -12.43 13.39
C THR A 49 11.62 -11.84 14.80
N ASN A 50 12.81 -11.39 15.20
CA ASN A 50 13.00 -10.78 16.51
C ASN A 50 12.26 -9.44 16.63
N ALA A 51 12.20 -8.65 15.56
CA ALA A 51 11.39 -7.43 15.54
C ALA A 51 9.90 -7.75 15.70
N TYR A 52 9.37 -8.79 15.06
CA TYR A 52 7.97 -9.20 15.23
C TYR A 52 7.62 -9.53 16.68
N LYS A 53 8.55 -10.09 17.46
CA LYS A 53 8.32 -10.39 18.88
C LYS A 53 8.02 -9.15 19.73
N THR A 54 8.45 -7.96 19.32
CA THR A 54 8.26 -6.75 20.14
C THR A 54 6.84 -6.23 20.06
N PHE A 55 6.10 -6.54 18.98
CA PHE A 55 4.75 -6.01 18.77
C PHE A 55 3.67 -7.04 18.43
N THR A 56 4.02 -8.32 18.29
CA THR A 56 3.06 -9.41 18.07
C THR A 56 2.96 -10.34 19.27
N GLU A 57 1.86 -11.08 19.33
CA GLU A 57 1.52 -12.07 20.35
C GLU A 57 1.45 -13.48 19.75
N GLU A 58 1.62 -14.50 20.60
CA GLU A 58 1.55 -15.90 20.18
C GLU A 58 0.12 -16.40 20.08
N VAL A 59 -0.74 -15.86 20.95
CA VAL A 59 -2.16 -16.18 20.97
C VAL A 59 -2.87 -15.24 20.01
N ALA A 60 -3.60 -15.80 19.06
CA ALA A 60 -4.48 -15.03 18.19
C ALA A 60 -5.66 -14.50 19.00
N ASN A 61 -6.01 -13.22 18.83
CA ASN A 61 -7.22 -12.62 19.37
C ASN A 61 -8.06 -12.04 18.22
N PRO A 62 -8.79 -12.89 17.47
CA PRO A 62 -9.58 -12.44 16.32
C PRO A 62 -10.59 -11.37 16.70
N ALA A 63 -10.75 -10.38 15.81
CA ALA A 63 -11.75 -9.33 16.02
C ALA A 63 -13.17 -9.92 16.12
N PRO A 64 -14.06 -9.39 16.98
CA PRO A 64 -15.40 -9.94 17.16
C PRO A 64 -16.19 -9.99 15.85
N ILE A 65 -16.83 -11.13 15.57
CA ILE A 65 -17.71 -11.30 14.41
C ILE A 65 -19.14 -11.04 14.88
N ALA A 66 -19.83 -10.08 14.26
CA ALA A 66 -21.23 -9.82 14.56
C ALA A 66 -22.09 -11.04 14.21
N ASP A 67 -23.05 -11.38 15.07
CA ASP A 67 -24.03 -12.44 14.78
C ASP A 67 -25.26 -11.85 14.08
N PRO A 68 -25.53 -12.19 12.80
CA PRO A 68 -26.72 -11.74 12.11
C PRO A 68 -28.02 -12.19 12.80
N LYS A 69 -28.03 -13.36 13.47
CA LYS A 69 -29.22 -13.88 14.16
C LYS A 69 -29.57 -13.04 15.39
N ALA A 70 -28.56 -12.67 16.18
CA ALA A 70 -28.74 -11.74 17.30
C ALA A 70 -29.17 -10.32 16.86
N HIS A 71 -29.04 -9.99 15.58
CA HIS A 71 -29.34 -8.66 15.02
C HIS A 71 -30.27 -8.72 13.80
N GLU A 72 -31.20 -9.67 13.77
CA GLU A 72 -32.04 -9.97 12.60
C GLU A 72 -32.75 -8.73 12.02
N THR A 73 -33.38 -7.90 12.87
CA THR A 73 -34.05 -6.67 12.43
C THR A 73 -33.10 -5.69 11.74
N LYS A 74 -31.88 -5.51 12.29
CA LYS A 74 -30.87 -4.61 11.71
C LYS A 74 -30.32 -5.19 10.41
N PHE A 75 -30.08 -6.50 10.38
CA PHE A 75 -29.61 -7.19 9.20
C PHE A 75 -30.62 -7.13 8.04
N ASN A 76 -31.91 -7.39 8.30
CA ASN A 76 -32.97 -7.28 7.30
C ASN A 76 -33.10 -5.84 6.77
N SER A 77 -32.98 -4.84 7.65
CA SER A 77 -32.93 -3.43 7.26
C SER A 77 -31.73 -3.13 6.34
N LEU A 78 -30.53 -3.61 6.69
CA LEU A 78 -29.32 -3.46 5.88
C LEU A 78 -29.52 -4.05 4.47
N VAL A 79 -30.01 -5.29 4.37
CA VAL A 79 -30.25 -5.96 3.08
C VAL A 79 -31.26 -5.18 2.22
N ASN A 80 -32.34 -4.68 2.83
CA ASN A 80 -33.34 -3.90 2.10
C ASN A 80 -32.78 -2.56 1.60
N ARG A 81 -31.99 -1.86 2.42
CA ARG A 81 -31.33 -0.61 2.02
C ARG A 81 -30.30 -0.84 0.92
N LEU A 82 -29.51 -1.91 0.99
CA LEU A 82 -28.57 -2.29 -0.06
C LEU A 82 -29.30 -2.57 -1.38
N ARG A 83 -30.38 -3.35 -1.35
CA ARG A 83 -31.18 -3.65 -2.55
C ARG A 83 -31.79 -2.40 -3.17
N HIS A 84 -32.35 -1.51 -2.33
CA HIS A 84 -32.92 -0.26 -2.80
C HIS A 84 -31.84 0.64 -3.42
N PHE A 85 -30.69 0.78 -2.77
CA PHE A 85 -29.57 1.56 -3.28
C PHE A 85 -29.06 1.04 -4.63
N ASP A 86 -28.87 -0.27 -4.75
CA ASP A 86 -28.48 -0.91 -6.01
C ASP A 86 -29.51 -0.69 -7.12
N HIS A 87 -30.80 -0.80 -6.79
CA HIS A 87 -31.89 -0.50 -7.73
C HIS A 87 -31.85 0.95 -8.23
N GLU A 88 -31.68 1.94 -7.35
CA GLU A 88 -31.62 3.35 -7.76
C GLU A 88 -30.38 3.64 -8.64
N ILE A 89 -29.22 3.07 -8.30
CA ILE A 89 -27.99 3.18 -9.10
C ILE A 89 -28.19 2.58 -10.50
N ASN A 90 -28.81 1.40 -10.59
CA ASN A 90 -29.05 0.72 -11.85
C ASN A 90 -30.09 1.44 -12.73
N ASN A 91 -30.98 2.24 -12.12
CA ASN A 91 -31.90 3.14 -12.83
C ASN A 91 -31.31 4.54 -13.08
N ASN A 92 -30.02 4.75 -12.83
CA ASN A 92 -29.34 6.04 -13.01
C ASN A 92 -29.99 7.19 -12.20
N ARG A 93 -30.49 6.89 -11.00
CA ARG A 93 -31.08 7.86 -10.09
C ARG A 93 -30.14 8.15 -8.93
N ALA A 94 -30.10 9.41 -8.49
CA ALA A 94 -29.27 9.80 -7.37
C ALA A 94 -29.65 8.99 -6.12
N ALA A 95 -28.65 8.42 -5.46
CA ALA A 95 -28.86 7.48 -4.36
C ALA A 95 -27.82 7.67 -3.26
N GLN A 96 -28.22 7.37 -2.03
CA GLN A 96 -27.37 7.42 -0.85
C GLN A 96 -27.59 6.18 0.01
N LEU A 97 -26.50 5.57 0.46
CA LEU A 97 -26.51 4.48 1.43
C LEU A 97 -25.68 4.87 2.65
N SER A 98 -26.33 4.96 3.82
CA SER A 98 -25.66 5.22 5.09
C SER A 98 -25.37 3.90 5.81
N MET A 99 -24.14 3.65 6.21
CA MET A 99 -23.73 2.43 6.92
C MET A 99 -23.14 2.80 8.27
N SER A 100 -23.77 2.36 9.35
CA SER A 100 -23.21 2.43 10.70
C SER A 100 -22.07 1.43 10.88
N ALA A 101 -21.28 1.56 11.95
CA ALA A 101 -20.27 0.57 12.31
C ALA A 101 -20.88 -0.85 12.44
N GLN A 102 -22.09 -0.95 13.02
CA GLN A 102 -22.82 -2.21 13.11
C GLN A 102 -23.19 -2.77 11.73
N ASP A 103 -23.61 -1.91 10.79
CA ASP A 103 -23.92 -2.35 9.42
C ASP A 103 -22.68 -2.92 8.73
N LEU A 104 -21.52 -2.29 8.91
CA LEU A 104 -20.25 -2.78 8.36
C LEU A 104 -19.86 -4.15 8.96
N ASN A 105 -20.00 -4.30 10.28
CA ASN A 105 -19.72 -5.56 10.96
C ASN A 105 -20.67 -6.68 10.52
N LEU A 106 -21.96 -6.38 10.35
CA LEU A 106 -22.95 -7.33 9.82
C LEU A 106 -22.66 -7.69 8.37
N ALA A 107 -22.22 -6.73 7.56
CA ALA A 107 -21.83 -6.97 6.18
C ALA A 107 -20.64 -7.95 6.10
N ILE A 108 -19.58 -7.72 6.89
CA ILE A 108 -18.42 -8.62 6.96
C ILE A 108 -18.83 -10.02 7.44
N ALA A 109 -19.68 -10.09 8.47
CA ALA A 109 -20.14 -11.36 9.02
C ALA A 109 -20.93 -12.18 7.99
N HIS A 110 -21.76 -11.55 7.17
CA HIS A 110 -22.72 -12.26 6.33
C HIS A 110 -22.29 -12.41 4.87
N PHE A 111 -21.78 -11.37 4.21
CA PHE A 111 -21.50 -11.44 2.78
C PHE A 111 -20.22 -12.22 2.51
N GLU A 112 -20.32 -13.28 1.70
CA GLU A 112 -19.19 -14.18 1.37
C GLU A 112 -18.01 -13.46 0.72
N ILE A 113 -18.28 -12.34 0.06
CA ILE A 113 -17.29 -11.51 -0.60
C ILE A 113 -16.37 -10.74 0.36
N LEU A 114 -16.77 -10.65 1.62
CA LEU A 114 -16.03 -10.00 2.70
C LEU A 114 -15.48 -11.04 3.70
N LYS A 115 -15.56 -12.34 3.36
CA LYS A 115 -15.20 -13.42 4.28
C LYS A 115 -13.76 -13.33 4.77
N SER A 116 -12.83 -12.82 3.95
CA SER A 116 -11.43 -12.65 4.33
C SER A 116 -11.23 -11.65 5.47
N TYR A 117 -12.15 -10.70 5.64
CA TYR A 117 -12.10 -9.71 6.73
C TYR A 117 -12.74 -10.18 8.03
N ARG A 118 -13.43 -11.34 8.03
CA ARG A 118 -14.01 -11.93 9.25
C ARG A 118 -12.89 -12.25 10.23
N GLY A 119 -13.01 -11.74 11.45
CA GLY A 119 -11.99 -11.91 12.48
C GLY A 119 -10.73 -11.05 12.29
N GLN A 120 -10.67 -10.21 11.24
CA GLN A 120 -9.59 -9.24 11.06
C GLN A 120 -9.99 -7.84 11.52
N PHE A 121 -11.21 -7.39 11.19
CA PHE A 121 -11.70 -6.06 11.55
C PHE A 121 -13.02 -6.15 12.31
N HIS A 122 -13.15 -5.32 13.33
CA HIS A 122 -14.42 -5.00 13.96
C HIS A 122 -14.50 -3.49 14.14
N PHE A 123 -15.46 -2.84 13.47
CA PHE A 123 -15.65 -1.41 13.54
C PHE A 123 -16.42 -1.02 14.79
N GLU A 124 -15.91 -0.06 15.55
CA GLU A 124 -16.54 0.41 16.79
C GLU A 124 -17.11 1.82 16.64
N LYS A 125 -16.37 2.70 15.97
CA LYS A 125 -16.72 4.12 15.88
C LYS A 125 -16.43 4.68 14.48
N ILE A 126 -17.36 5.49 13.99
CA ILE A 126 -17.19 6.32 12.79
C ILE A 126 -17.36 7.77 13.24
N THR A 127 -16.41 8.63 12.93
CA THR A 127 -16.49 10.08 13.13
C THR A 127 -16.68 10.78 11.79
N ASN A 128 -16.52 12.10 11.73
CA ASN A 128 -16.54 12.81 10.45
C ASN A 128 -15.23 12.67 9.68
N THR A 129 -14.16 12.21 10.32
CA THR A 129 -12.80 12.16 9.75
C THR A 129 -12.23 10.77 9.71
N ASP A 130 -12.62 9.88 10.62
CA ASP A 130 -11.96 8.60 10.81
C ASP A 130 -12.97 7.49 11.17
N ILE A 131 -12.57 6.26 10.87
CA ILE A 131 -13.19 5.04 11.36
C ILE A 131 -12.18 4.29 12.24
N SER A 132 -12.64 3.77 13.37
CA SER A 132 -11.79 3.05 14.32
C SER A 132 -12.44 1.79 14.86
N GLY A 133 -11.61 0.88 15.37
CA GLY A 133 -12.07 -0.32 16.03
C GLY A 133 -10.95 -1.31 16.34
N ILE A 134 -11.31 -2.60 16.42
CA ILE A 134 -10.39 -3.69 16.76
C ILE A 134 -9.83 -4.31 15.48
N ILE A 135 -8.54 -4.62 15.50
CA ILE A 135 -7.84 -5.29 14.40
C ILE A 135 -7.09 -6.53 14.90
N HIS A 136 -7.10 -7.57 14.06
CA HIS A 136 -6.26 -8.74 14.18
C HIS A 136 -5.66 -9.11 12.82
N LEU A 137 -4.33 -9.10 12.71
CA LEU A 137 -3.60 -9.50 11.51
C LEU A 137 -2.63 -10.63 11.82
N PRO A 138 -2.79 -11.83 11.21
CA PRO A 138 -1.81 -12.88 11.31
C PRO A 138 -0.60 -12.56 10.43
N PHE A 139 0.59 -12.52 11.02
CA PHE A 139 1.86 -12.42 10.32
C PHE A 139 2.47 -13.80 10.08
N ASN A 140 3.53 -13.84 9.26
CA ASN A 140 4.26 -15.06 9.00
C ASN A 140 4.76 -15.70 10.31
N SER A 141 4.27 -16.90 10.58
CA SER A 141 4.68 -17.72 11.71
C SER A 141 6.07 -18.31 11.47
N THR A 142 6.90 -18.31 12.51
CA THR A 142 8.17 -19.04 12.48
C THR A 142 7.98 -20.53 12.77
N ALA A 143 6.83 -20.95 13.28
CA ALA A 143 6.53 -22.38 13.46
C ALA A 143 6.46 -23.12 12.12
N LYS A 144 6.10 -22.41 11.04
CA LYS A 144 6.07 -22.96 9.68
C LYS A 144 7.45 -23.05 9.02
N LEU A 145 8.50 -22.51 9.65
CA LEU A 145 9.87 -22.64 9.13
C LEU A 145 10.40 -24.07 9.33
N PRO A 146 11.15 -24.63 8.36
CA PRO A 146 11.79 -25.93 8.51
C PRO A 146 12.68 -25.99 9.76
N ASP A 147 12.70 -27.14 10.45
CA ASP A 147 13.45 -27.33 11.69
C ASP A 147 14.96 -27.01 11.55
N PHE A 148 15.56 -27.36 10.41
CA PHE A 148 16.99 -27.09 10.15
C PHE A 148 17.28 -25.58 10.06
N VAL A 149 16.36 -24.77 9.52
CA VAL A 149 16.49 -23.31 9.45
C VAL A 149 16.38 -22.72 10.85
N ARG A 150 15.37 -23.15 11.62
CA ARG A 150 15.14 -22.68 12.99
C ARG A 150 16.33 -22.98 13.91
N SER A 151 16.81 -24.23 13.88
CA SER A 151 17.96 -24.66 14.68
C SER A 151 19.24 -23.91 14.30
N SER A 152 19.53 -23.80 13.00
CA SER A 152 20.76 -23.15 12.50
C SER A 152 20.80 -21.65 12.81
N LEU A 153 19.66 -20.96 12.71
CA LEU A 153 19.56 -19.52 12.99
C LEU A 153 19.21 -19.20 14.46
N LYS A 154 18.95 -20.22 15.29
CA LYS A 154 18.44 -20.09 16.67
C LYS A 154 17.16 -19.25 16.72
N ILE A 155 16.20 -19.59 15.86
CA ILE A 155 14.88 -18.96 15.78
C ILE A 155 13.89 -19.84 16.54
N GLU A 156 13.20 -19.24 17.51
CA GLU A 156 12.10 -19.89 18.24
C GLU A 156 10.90 -20.15 17.32
N SER A 157 10.23 -21.29 17.54
CA SER A 157 8.96 -21.60 16.89
C SER A 157 7.85 -20.80 17.54
N ARG A 158 7.21 -19.91 16.78
CA ARG A 158 6.27 -18.93 17.31
C ARG A 158 5.26 -18.46 16.27
N GLU A 159 3.99 -18.37 16.67
CA GLU A 159 2.97 -17.64 15.92
C GLU A 159 3.13 -16.13 16.13
N ASN A 160 2.87 -15.34 15.10
CA ASN A 160 3.00 -13.89 15.15
C ASN A 160 1.65 -13.26 14.81
N ASN A 161 0.89 -12.86 15.82
CA ASN A 161 -0.41 -12.23 15.67
C ASN A 161 -0.34 -10.77 16.12
N LEU A 162 -0.69 -9.84 15.24
CA LEU A 162 -0.87 -8.45 15.61
C LEU A 162 -2.31 -8.27 16.06
N ASN A 163 -2.51 -8.25 17.37
CA ASN A 163 -3.79 -7.90 18.02
C ASN A 163 -3.72 -6.42 18.40
N GLY A 164 -4.82 -5.66 18.29
CA GLY A 164 -4.84 -4.27 18.72
C GLY A 164 -6.05 -3.49 18.25
N THR A 165 -5.89 -2.17 18.17
CA THR A 165 -6.88 -1.26 17.61
C THR A 165 -6.33 -0.53 16.37
N PHE A 166 -7.22 0.02 15.56
CA PHE A 166 -6.85 0.79 14.38
C PHE A 166 -7.63 2.09 14.29
N ILE A 167 -7.05 3.04 13.56
CA ILE A 167 -7.71 4.23 13.05
C ILE A 167 -7.41 4.28 11.55
N GLY A 168 -8.43 4.57 10.75
CA GLY A 168 -8.27 4.66 9.30
C GLY A 168 -9.30 5.54 8.63
N THR A 169 -9.12 5.71 7.33
CA THR A 169 -9.99 6.49 6.46
C THR A 169 -10.37 5.65 5.23
N PRO A 170 -11.67 5.51 4.96
CA PRO A 170 -12.13 4.87 3.74
C PRO A 170 -11.91 5.81 2.56
N LEU A 171 -11.48 5.24 1.44
CA LEU A 171 -11.23 5.92 0.18
C LEU A 171 -11.92 5.14 -0.93
N LEU A 172 -12.62 5.86 -1.78
CA LEU A 172 -13.16 5.35 -3.04
C LEU A 172 -12.36 5.97 -4.17
N THR A 173 -11.73 5.16 -5.00
CA THR A 173 -10.98 5.67 -6.15
C THR A 173 -10.88 4.63 -7.25
N ASP A 174 -11.08 5.01 -8.51
CA ASP A 174 -11.12 4.13 -9.68
C ASP A 174 -12.06 2.92 -9.47
N GLY A 175 -13.19 3.14 -8.79
CA GLY A 175 -14.15 2.09 -8.44
C GLY A 175 -13.72 1.11 -7.34
N LYS A 176 -12.55 1.35 -6.73
CA LYS A 176 -11.99 0.53 -5.65
C LYS A 176 -12.31 1.15 -4.30
N LEU A 177 -12.93 0.35 -3.44
CA LEU A 177 -13.09 0.66 -2.02
C LEU A 177 -11.84 0.22 -1.26
N ILE A 178 -11.23 1.17 -0.55
CA ILE A 178 -9.96 1.03 0.14
C ILE A 178 -10.11 1.57 1.57
N LEU A 179 -9.55 0.88 2.55
CA LEU A 179 -9.39 1.38 3.91
C LEU A 179 -7.91 1.69 4.13
N ASN A 180 -7.57 2.97 4.31
CA ASN A 180 -6.22 3.42 4.63
C ASN A 180 -6.09 3.59 6.14
N LEU A 181 -5.31 2.76 6.81
CA LEU A 181 -5.02 2.85 8.22
C LEU A 181 -3.97 3.93 8.47
N SER A 182 -4.32 4.95 9.24
CA SER A 182 -3.40 5.99 9.70
C SER A 182 -2.64 5.54 10.95
N GLU A 183 -3.26 4.66 11.75
CA GLU A 183 -2.69 4.16 12.99
C GLU A 183 -3.11 2.71 13.23
N ILE A 184 -2.18 1.92 13.76
CA ILE A 184 -2.46 0.64 14.41
C ILE A 184 -1.76 0.68 15.76
N ALA A 185 -2.51 0.52 16.84
CA ALA A 185 -2.00 0.44 18.20
C ALA A 185 -2.04 -1.03 18.65
N PRO A 186 -0.89 -1.75 18.61
CA PRO A 186 -0.84 -3.13 19.06
C PRO A 186 -1.16 -3.25 20.55
N SER A 187 -1.76 -4.36 20.96
CA SER A 187 -1.94 -4.71 22.38
C SER A 187 -0.62 -4.90 23.12
N LYS A 188 0.48 -5.14 22.39
CA LYS A 188 1.83 -5.30 22.90
C LYS A 188 2.80 -4.42 22.12
N GLY A 189 3.58 -3.59 22.81
CA GLY A 189 4.65 -2.78 22.20
C GLY A 189 4.14 -1.77 21.18
N GLU A 190 5.01 -1.37 20.25
CA GLU A 190 4.71 -0.37 19.21
C GLU A 190 4.97 -0.93 17.82
N LEU A 191 4.11 -0.59 16.86
CA LEU A 191 4.27 -0.97 15.47
C LEU A 191 5.29 -0.05 14.78
N PRO A 192 6.34 -0.59 14.14
CA PRO A 192 7.29 0.23 13.38
C PRO A 192 6.60 1.00 12.25
N LYS A 193 6.93 2.29 12.08
CA LYS A 193 6.30 3.17 11.09
C LYS A 193 6.50 2.69 9.66
N GLU A 194 7.66 2.10 9.37
CA GLU A 194 7.98 1.52 8.07
C GLU A 194 7.07 0.32 7.77
N LEU A 195 6.77 -0.49 8.79
CA LEU A 195 5.86 -1.61 8.65
C LEU A 195 4.42 -1.13 8.46
N LEU A 196 3.96 -0.17 9.28
CA LEU A 196 2.65 0.46 9.11
C LEU A 196 2.47 0.99 7.68
N SER A 197 3.47 1.69 7.15
CA SER A 197 3.45 2.20 5.78
C SER A 197 3.29 1.10 4.72
N GLY A 198 3.83 -0.10 4.98
CA GLY A 198 3.72 -1.26 4.10
C GLY A 198 2.40 -2.03 4.21
N ILE A 199 1.68 -1.91 5.33
CA ILE A 199 0.44 -2.68 5.60
C ILE A 199 -0.80 -1.80 5.78
N SER A 200 -0.69 -0.49 5.63
CA SER A 200 -1.78 0.46 5.93
C SER A 200 -2.93 0.41 4.94
N ARG A 201 -2.74 -0.16 3.74
CA ARG A 201 -3.74 -0.08 2.67
C ARG A 201 -4.45 -1.41 2.47
N PHE A 202 -5.73 -1.46 2.86
CA PHE A 202 -6.59 -2.62 2.67
C PHE A 202 -7.55 -2.38 1.51
N LEU A 203 -7.37 -3.11 0.42
CA LEU A 203 -8.27 -3.07 -0.72
C LEU A 203 -9.50 -3.93 -0.42
N ILE A 204 -10.55 -3.34 0.18
CA ILE A 204 -11.80 -4.01 0.57
C ILE A 204 -12.50 -4.68 -0.61
N SER A 205 -12.34 -4.09 -1.79
CA SER A 205 -12.83 -4.62 -3.08
C SER A 205 -11.85 -5.58 -3.77
N GLY A 206 -10.81 -6.07 -3.09
CA GLY A 206 -9.70 -6.79 -3.73
C GLY A 206 -10.11 -8.12 -4.33
N GLU A 207 -10.86 -8.93 -3.58
CA GLU A 207 -11.39 -10.21 -4.09
C GLU A 207 -12.36 -10.02 -5.26
N LEU A 208 -13.07 -8.89 -5.28
CA LEU A 208 -13.97 -8.53 -6.37
C LEU A 208 -13.21 -8.23 -7.66
N GLU A 209 -12.14 -7.44 -7.56
CA GLU A 209 -11.28 -7.11 -8.70
C GLU A 209 -10.59 -8.36 -9.23
N GLN A 210 -10.04 -9.20 -8.34
CA GLN A 210 -9.42 -10.47 -8.75
C GLN A 210 -10.40 -11.37 -9.51
N LYS A 211 -11.65 -11.53 -9.03
CA LYS A 211 -12.66 -12.31 -9.74
C LYS A 211 -13.00 -11.75 -11.11
N ALA A 212 -13.03 -10.42 -11.25
CA ALA A 212 -13.28 -9.77 -12.53
C ALA A 212 -12.08 -9.88 -13.50
N GLU A 213 -10.86 -10.03 -12.99
CA GLU A 213 -9.67 -10.33 -13.79
C GLU A 213 -9.65 -11.80 -14.25
N GLU A 214 -10.06 -12.73 -13.39
CA GLU A 214 -10.14 -14.16 -13.69
C GLU A 214 -11.29 -14.50 -14.65
N ASP A 215 -12.44 -13.83 -14.53
CA ASP A 215 -13.61 -13.97 -15.41
C ASP A 215 -14.17 -12.60 -15.83
N PRO A 216 -13.63 -12.00 -16.90
CA PRO A 216 -14.07 -10.70 -17.39
C PRO A 216 -15.50 -10.66 -17.95
N GLU A 217 -16.07 -11.81 -18.32
CA GLU A 217 -17.42 -11.89 -18.87
C GLU A 217 -18.47 -11.86 -17.74
N ASN A 218 -18.13 -12.37 -16.55
CA ASN A 218 -19.02 -12.42 -15.38
C ASN A 218 -18.57 -11.51 -14.23
N ILE A 219 -18.45 -10.22 -14.51
CA ILE A 219 -18.11 -9.21 -13.48
C ILE A 219 -19.17 -9.23 -12.36
N PRO A 220 -18.78 -9.34 -11.07
CA PRO A 220 -19.73 -9.33 -9.97
C PRO A 220 -20.56 -8.03 -9.90
N GLU A 221 -21.87 -8.15 -9.67
CA GLU A 221 -22.79 -6.99 -9.61
C GLU A 221 -22.35 -5.94 -8.59
N LEU A 222 -21.89 -6.37 -7.40
CA LEU A 222 -21.38 -5.44 -6.39
C LEU A 222 -20.21 -4.60 -6.91
N LEU A 223 -19.32 -5.17 -7.73
CA LEU A 223 -18.21 -4.41 -8.32
C LEU A 223 -18.70 -3.43 -9.37
N LYS A 224 -19.71 -3.80 -10.18
CA LYS A 224 -20.35 -2.86 -11.12
C LYS A 224 -20.95 -1.67 -10.37
N THR A 225 -21.60 -1.92 -9.23
CA THR A 225 -22.18 -0.88 -8.39
C THR A 225 -21.11 -0.01 -7.74
N LEU A 226 -20.03 -0.60 -7.19
CA LEU A 226 -18.89 0.14 -6.63
C LEU A 226 -18.22 1.06 -7.67
N ARG A 227 -18.05 0.59 -8.91
CA ARG A 227 -17.47 1.37 -10.01
C ARG A 227 -18.32 2.57 -10.43
N LYS A 228 -19.62 2.56 -10.15
CA LYS A 228 -20.53 3.69 -10.42
C LYS A 228 -20.50 4.75 -9.31
N LEU A 229 -20.08 4.39 -8.10
CA LEU A 229 -20.12 5.31 -6.97
C LEU A 229 -19.31 6.59 -7.24
N THR A 230 -19.86 7.71 -6.81
CA THR A 230 -19.28 9.04 -7.08
C THR A 230 -18.60 9.63 -5.86
N SER A 231 -18.95 9.18 -4.65
CA SER A 231 -18.29 9.64 -3.42
C SER A 231 -18.48 8.64 -2.29
N ILE A 232 -17.55 8.70 -1.34
CA ILE A 232 -17.69 8.10 -0.02
C ILE A 232 -17.39 9.17 1.02
N GLU A 233 -18.28 9.35 1.98
CA GLU A 233 -18.17 10.37 3.03
C GLU A 233 -18.36 9.75 4.40
N MET A 234 -17.72 10.31 5.41
CA MET A 234 -18.01 9.99 6.80
C MET A 234 -18.72 11.17 7.44
N ARG A 235 -19.96 10.96 7.90
CA ARG A 235 -20.73 11.97 8.65
C ARG A 235 -21.83 11.29 9.44
N ASN A 236 -22.25 11.92 10.54
CA ASN A 236 -23.33 11.42 11.39
C ASN A 236 -23.11 9.96 11.85
N GLU A 237 -21.90 9.66 12.32
CA GLU A 237 -21.52 8.33 12.82
C GLU A 237 -21.71 7.19 11.80
N SER A 238 -21.73 7.53 10.52
CA SER A 238 -21.97 6.59 9.42
C SER A 238 -21.01 6.83 8.26
N LEU A 239 -20.70 5.74 7.56
CA LEU A 239 -20.06 5.73 6.27
C LEU A 239 -21.12 5.83 5.18
N ILE A 240 -21.01 6.83 4.32
CA ILE A 240 -22.04 7.19 3.36
C ILE A 240 -21.52 6.97 1.95
N PHE A 241 -22.15 6.05 1.24
CA PHE A 241 -21.90 5.80 -0.18
C PHE A 241 -22.88 6.63 -1.00
N LEU A 242 -22.37 7.35 -1.99
CA LEU A 242 -23.14 8.28 -2.81
C LEU A 242 -22.99 7.93 -4.29
N PHE A 243 -24.11 8.00 -4.99
CA PHE A 243 -24.15 7.99 -6.44
C PHE A 243 -24.95 9.20 -6.93
N SER A 244 -24.32 9.97 -7.83
CA SER A 244 -24.91 11.12 -8.49
C SER A 244 -24.78 10.95 -10.01
N PRO A 245 -25.90 10.88 -10.78
CA PRO A 245 -25.85 10.57 -12.21
C PRO A 245 -25.09 11.61 -13.05
N ASN A 246 -24.94 12.83 -12.53
CA ASN A 246 -24.23 13.93 -13.19
C ASN A 246 -22.79 14.11 -12.70
N SER A 247 -22.32 13.25 -11.79
CA SER A 247 -20.97 13.31 -11.24
C SER A 247 -20.15 12.14 -11.75
N LYS A 248 -18.85 12.39 -11.95
CA LYS A 248 -17.93 11.31 -12.34
C LYS A 248 -17.48 10.54 -11.10
N PRO A 249 -17.26 9.22 -11.21
CA PRO A 249 -16.55 8.45 -10.20
C PRO A 249 -15.17 9.06 -9.91
N PRO A 250 -14.69 8.99 -8.65
CA PRO A 250 -13.38 9.51 -8.29
C PRO A 250 -12.28 8.71 -8.99
N SER A 251 -11.24 9.40 -9.48
CA SER A 251 -10.09 8.78 -10.13
C SER A 251 -8.77 9.26 -9.57
N VAL A 252 -7.85 8.31 -9.29
CA VAL A 252 -6.49 8.61 -8.81
C VAL A 252 -5.75 9.49 -9.81
N LYS A 253 -5.93 9.23 -11.11
CA LYS A 253 -5.24 9.97 -12.16
C LYS A 253 -5.68 11.43 -12.19
N GLU A 254 -6.98 11.69 -12.16
CA GLU A 254 -7.51 13.05 -12.16
C GLU A 254 -7.12 13.81 -10.88
N GLU A 255 -7.14 13.16 -9.72
CA GLU A 255 -6.70 13.77 -8.46
C GLU A 255 -5.20 14.09 -8.47
N SER A 256 -4.36 13.17 -8.97
CA SER A 256 -2.91 13.36 -9.12
C SER A 256 -2.59 14.50 -10.10
N ASP A 257 -3.25 14.54 -11.25
CA ASP A 257 -3.09 15.59 -12.26
C ASP A 257 -3.51 16.96 -11.71
N ALA A 258 -4.59 17.02 -10.92
CA ALA A 258 -5.04 18.23 -10.24
C ALA A 258 -4.02 18.71 -9.18
N MET A 259 -3.46 17.81 -8.37
CA MET A 259 -2.43 18.14 -7.39
C MET A 259 -1.12 18.60 -8.04
N ALA A 260 -0.68 17.92 -9.11
CA ALA A 260 0.51 18.31 -9.87
C ALA A 260 0.34 19.70 -10.50
N THR A 261 -0.87 20.01 -10.99
CA THR A 261 -1.20 21.34 -11.53
C THR A 261 -1.18 22.41 -10.44
N LYS A 262 -1.77 22.15 -9.27
CA LYS A 262 -1.70 23.05 -8.10
C LYS A 262 -0.26 23.28 -7.64
N ALA A 263 0.56 22.22 -7.58
CA ALA A 263 1.97 22.32 -7.21
C ALA A 263 2.76 23.18 -8.22
N LYS A 264 2.54 22.99 -9.52
CA LYS A 264 3.12 23.86 -10.57
C LYS A 264 2.74 25.32 -10.39
N HIS A 265 1.48 25.62 -10.05
CA HIS A 265 1.05 26.99 -9.76
C HIS A 265 1.73 27.57 -8.52
N LEU A 266 1.93 26.78 -7.45
CA LEU A 266 2.64 27.23 -6.25
C LEU A 266 4.14 27.49 -6.52
N VAL A 267 4.79 26.62 -7.31
CA VAL A 267 6.19 26.82 -7.73
C VAL A 267 6.32 28.06 -8.62
N ALA A 268 5.37 28.27 -9.54
CA ALA A 268 5.34 29.47 -10.37
C ALA A 268 5.18 30.75 -9.52
N LEU A 269 4.27 30.73 -8.53
CA LEU A 269 4.08 31.83 -7.59
C LEU A 269 5.34 32.11 -6.77
N GLY A 270 5.98 31.07 -6.24
CA GLY A 270 7.26 31.19 -5.53
C GLY A 270 8.37 31.78 -6.40
N THR A 271 8.42 31.40 -7.68
CA THR A 271 9.40 31.92 -8.65
C THR A 271 9.18 33.41 -8.92
N VAL A 272 7.92 33.85 -9.06
CA VAL A 272 7.59 35.28 -9.27
C VAL A 272 7.97 36.11 -8.04
N ILE A 273 7.66 35.62 -6.84
CA ILE A 273 8.04 36.31 -5.59
C ILE A 273 9.56 36.42 -5.49
N PHE A 274 10.30 35.35 -5.80
CA PHE A 274 11.77 35.35 -5.79
C PHE A 274 12.34 36.38 -6.76
N ILE A 275 11.85 36.43 -8.01
CA ILE A 275 12.31 37.41 -9.01
C ILE A 275 12.04 38.85 -8.54
N LEU A 276 10.85 39.13 -8.00
CA LEU A 276 10.50 40.46 -7.49
C LEU A 276 11.39 40.87 -6.31
N THR A 277 11.68 39.95 -5.38
CA THR A 277 12.60 40.24 -4.26
C THR A 277 14.04 40.50 -4.74
N MET A 278 14.52 39.76 -5.74
CA MET A 278 15.83 40.00 -6.36
C MET A 278 15.91 41.36 -7.04
N ILE A 279 14.88 41.75 -7.79
CA ILE A 279 14.82 43.07 -8.45
C ILE A 279 14.82 44.18 -7.39
N LEU A 280 14.01 44.05 -6.34
CA LEU A 280 13.96 45.03 -5.26
C LEU A 280 15.31 45.14 -4.53
N PHE A 281 15.96 44.02 -4.27
CA PHE A 281 17.30 43.98 -3.69
C PHE A 281 18.33 44.69 -4.59
N PHE A 282 18.27 44.47 -5.91
CA PHE A 282 19.15 45.14 -6.87
C PHE A 282 18.91 46.66 -6.91
N ILE A 283 17.66 47.10 -6.84
CA ILE A 283 17.29 48.53 -6.76
C ILE A 283 17.82 49.15 -5.46
N LEU A 284 17.67 48.48 -4.33
CA LEU A 284 18.17 48.96 -3.04
C LEU A 284 19.70 49.03 -3.00
N MET A 285 20.39 48.02 -3.54
CA MET A 285 21.85 47.99 -3.64
C MET A 285 22.39 49.04 -4.60
N SER A 286 21.77 49.22 -5.78
CA SER A 286 22.17 50.27 -6.73
C SER A 286 21.94 51.67 -6.18
N ARG A 287 20.84 51.92 -5.46
CA ARG A 287 20.61 53.18 -4.74
C ARG A 287 21.65 53.42 -3.65
N ARG A 288 22.03 52.39 -2.87
CA ARG A 288 23.10 52.50 -1.87
C ARG A 288 24.46 52.77 -2.49
N GLN A 289 24.79 52.14 -3.60
CA GLN A 289 26.04 52.40 -4.33
C GLN A 289 26.07 53.80 -4.94
N LYS A 290 24.94 54.29 -5.48
CA LYS A 290 24.82 55.65 -6.00
C LYS A 290 24.99 56.69 -4.88
N ALA A 291 24.30 56.52 -3.75
CA ALA A 291 24.46 57.40 -2.58
C ALA A 291 25.90 57.44 -2.05
N LYS A 292 26.61 56.30 -2.07
CA LYS A 292 28.04 56.24 -1.70
C LYS A 292 28.93 56.97 -2.71
N ARG A 293 28.64 56.87 -4.02
CA ARG A 293 29.39 57.59 -5.08
C ARG A 293 29.16 59.09 -5.02
N ASP A 294 27.91 59.52 -4.83
CA ASP A 294 27.56 60.94 -4.72
C ASP A 294 28.22 61.56 -3.46
N ALA A 295 28.27 60.84 -2.35
CA ALA A 295 28.97 61.27 -1.12
C ALA A 295 30.50 61.35 -1.25
N LEU A 296 31.10 60.58 -2.16
CA LEU A 296 32.55 60.59 -2.46
C LEU A 296 32.93 61.69 -3.47
N GLN A 297 31.98 62.22 -4.24
CA GLN A 297 32.20 63.34 -5.18
C GLN A 297 31.90 64.71 -4.55
N SER A 298 31.25 64.75 -3.38
CA SER A 298 30.95 65.96 -2.62
C SER A 298 31.93 66.25 -1.47
N SER A 299 33.04 65.52 -1.40
CA SER A 299 34.15 65.74 -0.45
C SER A 299 35.42 66.10 -1.20
#